data_AF-A0A444R4Z4-F1
#
_entry.id   AF-A0A444R4Z4-F1
#
_cell.length_a   1.000
_cell.length_b   1.000
_cell.length_c   1.000
_cell.angle_alpha   90.00
_cell.angle_beta   90.00
_cell.angle_gamma   90.00
#
_symmetry.space_group_name_H-M   'P 1'
#
loop_
_entity.id
_entity.type
_entity.pdbx_description
1 polymer ?
#
loop_
_entity_poly.entity_id
_entity_poly.type
_entity_poly.pdbx_seq_one_letter_code
_entity_poly.pdbx_strand_id
1 'polypeptide(L)'
;MNLHLTESSAVLGMQTTAEAERAYWLSRRNDAVKAPEEIDVHAFHEALGLMYPLNWSTSENNEWESFMMAEMYCCDVTEIYARYGARYFRLRDVCNLSHAQITTRIKEEFNLFRK
;
A
#
# COMPACT_ATOMS: atom_id res chain seq x y z
N MET A 1 0.01 15.87 17.82
CA MET A 1 0.35 15.39 19.19
C MET A 1 1.75 15.89 19.48
N ASN A 2 1.88 16.99 20.24
CA ASN A 2 3.17 17.60 20.55
C ASN A 2 3.75 16.87 21.77
N LEU A 3 4.81 16.10 21.55
CA LEU A 3 5.50 15.41 22.65
C LEU A 3 6.38 16.44 23.36
N HIS A 4 5.90 16.93 24.50
CA HIS A 4 6.69 17.73 25.43
C HIS A 4 7.67 16.79 26.14
N LEU A 5 8.88 16.66 25.62
CA LEU A 5 9.98 15.94 26.26
C LEU A 5 10.75 16.94 27.13
N THR A 6 10.50 16.91 28.44
CA THR A 6 11.17 17.80 29.41
C THR A 6 12.55 17.31 29.85
N GLU A 7 13.00 16.15 29.38
CA GLU A 7 14.35 15.65 29.65
C GLU A 7 14.96 15.05 28.37
N SER A 8 16.13 15.57 27.98
CA SER A 8 17.00 14.91 27.01
C SER A 8 17.64 13.71 27.71
N SER A 9 16.89 12.61 27.81
CA SER A 9 17.42 11.36 28.32
C SER A 9 18.07 10.60 27.17
N ALA A 10 19.39 10.68 27.08
CA ALA A 10 20.20 9.80 26.22
C ALA A 10 20.04 8.30 26.58
N VAL A 11 19.40 7.97 27.70
CA VAL A 11 19.21 6.59 28.18
C VAL A 11 18.19 5.83 27.34
N LEU A 12 17.17 6.50 26.78
CA LEU A 12 16.14 5.82 25.99
C LEU A 12 16.67 5.27 24.65
N GLY A 13 17.80 5.81 24.16
CA GLY A 13 18.48 5.34 22.95
C GLY A 13 19.61 4.35 23.19
N MET A 14 19.91 3.98 24.44
CA MET A 14 21.10 3.20 24.80
C MET A 14 20.86 1.69 24.97
N GLN A 15 19.62 1.20 24.85
CA GLN A 15 19.27 -0.22 24.99
C GLN A 15 18.23 -0.72 23.97
N THR A 16 18.05 -0.06 22.82
CA THR A 16 17.32 -0.67 21.72
C THR A 16 18.19 -1.75 21.09
N THR A 17 17.94 -3.01 21.42
CA THR A 17 18.59 -4.12 20.72
C THR A 17 18.13 -4.12 19.26
N ALA A 18 18.94 -4.69 18.36
CA ALA A 18 18.58 -4.79 16.94
C ALA A 18 17.23 -5.51 16.75
N GLU A 19 16.88 -6.45 17.64
CA GLU A 19 15.59 -7.14 17.66
C GLU A 19 14.43 -6.20 18.03
N ALA A 20 14.61 -5.32 19.01
CA ALA A 20 13.59 -4.36 19.42
C ALA A 20 13.29 -3.35 18.30
N GLU A 21 14.32 -2.85 17.63
CA GLU A 21 14.16 -1.96 16.47
C GLU A 21 13.49 -2.67 15.30
N ARG A 22 13.91 -3.91 15.02
CA ARG A 22 13.27 -4.73 13.98
C ARG A 22 11.79 -4.97 14.28
N ALA A 23 11.45 -5.31 15.51
CA ALA A 23 10.06 -5.53 15.91
C ALA A 23 9.21 -4.26 15.76
N TYR A 24 9.78 -3.11 16.15
CA TYR A 24 9.14 -1.81 15.96
C TYR A 24 8.84 -1.54 14.47
N TRP A 25 9.83 -1.66 13.59
CA TRP A 25 9.64 -1.41 12.16
C TRP A 25 8.69 -2.40 11.50
N LEU A 26 8.72 -3.68 11.90
CA LEU A 26 7.75 -4.68 11.42
C LEU A 26 6.31 -4.35 11.84
N SER A 27 6.11 -3.87 13.08
CA SER A 27 4.79 -3.41 13.53
C SER A 27 4.31 -2.25 12.66
N ARG A 28 5.16 -1.22 12.47
CA ARG A 28 4.82 -0.03 11.67
C ARG A 28 4.52 -0.37 10.21
N ARG A 29 5.27 -1.30 9.62
CA ARG A 29 5.04 -1.85 8.28
C ARG A 29 3.66 -2.50 8.20
N ASN A 30 3.32 -3.37 9.16
CA ASN A 30 2.02 -4.06 9.15
C ASN A 30 0.86 -3.07 9.35
N ASP A 31 1.01 -2.09 10.23
CA ASP A 31 0.01 -1.02 10.46
C ASP A 31 -0.18 -0.11 9.24
N ALA A 32 0.80 -0.05 8.34
CA ALA A 32 0.71 0.76 7.13
C ALA A 32 -0.21 0.14 6.08
N VAL A 33 -0.43 -1.18 6.09
CA VAL A 33 -1.28 -1.89 5.14
C VAL A 33 -2.72 -1.41 5.27
N LYS A 34 -3.38 -1.16 4.13
CA LYS A 34 -4.77 -0.73 4.06
C LYS A 34 -5.54 -1.64 3.11
N ALA A 35 -6.70 -2.08 3.58
CA ALA A 35 -7.65 -2.82 2.75
C ALA A 35 -8.06 -2.01 1.51
N PRO A 36 -8.50 -2.67 0.43
CA PRO A 36 -9.00 -2.00 -0.74
C PRO A 36 -10.17 -1.05 -0.43
N GLU A 37 -10.12 0.14 -1.01
CA GLU A 37 -11.23 1.09 -1.03
C GLU A 37 -11.54 1.49 -2.48
N GLU A 38 -12.81 1.75 -2.77
CA GLU A 38 -13.24 2.22 -4.09
C GLU A 38 -12.98 3.73 -4.18
N ILE A 39 -12.39 4.15 -5.29
CA ILE A 39 -12.05 5.54 -5.58
C ILE A 39 -12.68 5.95 -6.91
N ASP A 40 -12.72 7.26 -7.17
CA ASP A 40 -13.16 7.76 -8.47
C ASP A 40 -12.05 7.65 -9.54
N VAL A 41 -12.47 7.86 -10.79
CA VAL A 41 -11.60 7.82 -11.97
C VAL A 41 -10.51 8.90 -11.95
N HIS A 42 -10.76 10.06 -11.33
CA HIS A 42 -9.80 11.15 -11.29
C HIS A 42 -8.65 10.81 -10.36
N ALA A 43 -8.93 10.31 -9.14
CA ALA A 43 -7.91 9.89 -8.19
C ALA A 43 -6.95 8.84 -8.79
N PHE A 44 -7.48 7.90 -9.59
CA PHE A 44 -6.66 6.91 -10.28
C PHE A 44 -5.73 7.53 -11.33
N HIS A 45 -6.25 8.41 -12.19
CA HIS A 45 -5.45 9.04 -13.25
C HIS A 45 -4.50 10.12 -12.72
N GLU A 46 -4.85 10.80 -11.63
CA GLU A 46 -3.95 11.72 -10.94
C GLU A 46 -2.74 10.96 -10.37
N ALA A 47 -2.95 9.83 -9.72
CA ALA A 47 -1.87 8.98 -9.24
C ALA A 47 -0.99 8.46 -10.38
N LEU A 48 -1.62 8.01 -11.48
CA LEU A 48 -0.92 7.54 -12.67
C LEU A 48 -0.08 8.66 -13.34
N GLY A 49 -0.54 9.90 -13.28
CA GLY A 49 0.15 11.07 -13.82
C GLY A 49 1.22 11.66 -12.89
N LEU A 50 1.23 11.30 -11.61
CA LEU A 50 2.14 11.87 -10.62
C LEU A 50 3.59 11.40 -10.83
N MET A 51 3.79 10.12 -11.15
CA MET A 51 5.12 9.54 -11.39
C MET A 51 5.04 8.25 -12.22
N TYR A 52 6.20 7.75 -12.66
CA TYR A 52 6.25 6.51 -13.45
C TYR A 52 5.69 5.31 -12.64
N PRO A 53 4.65 4.62 -13.15
CA PRO A 53 4.04 3.49 -12.45
C PRO A 53 4.96 2.26 -12.44
N LEU A 54 5.09 1.61 -11.28
CA LEU A 54 5.80 0.35 -11.15
C LEU A 54 4.86 -0.84 -11.31
N ASN A 55 5.41 -1.96 -11.78
CA ASN A 55 4.70 -3.24 -11.89
C ASN A 55 3.34 -3.14 -12.59
N TRP A 56 3.21 -2.25 -13.58
CA TRP A 56 1.97 -2.10 -14.32
C TRP A 56 1.68 -3.40 -15.06
N SER A 57 0.51 -3.97 -14.78
CA SER A 57 0.02 -5.18 -15.42
C SER A 57 -1.46 -5.07 -15.76
N THR A 58 -1.89 -5.81 -16.78
CA THR A 58 -3.27 -5.90 -17.25
C THR A 58 -3.66 -7.37 -17.45
N SER A 59 -4.93 -7.70 -17.28
CA SER A 59 -5.46 -9.02 -17.66
C SER A 59 -5.55 -9.16 -19.18
N GLU A 60 -5.60 -10.41 -19.68
CA GLU A 60 -5.67 -10.70 -21.13
C GLU A 60 -6.88 -10.04 -21.83
N ASN A 61 -8.00 -9.91 -21.12
CA ASN A 61 -9.22 -9.27 -21.62
C ASN A 61 -9.30 -7.76 -21.33
N ASN A 62 -8.24 -7.16 -20.77
CA ASN A 62 -8.15 -5.76 -20.35
C ASN A 62 -9.23 -5.32 -19.33
N GLU A 63 -9.88 -6.29 -18.68
CA GLU A 63 -10.89 -6.05 -17.65
C GLU A 63 -10.27 -5.56 -16.36
N TRP A 64 -9.07 -6.04 -16.04
CA TRP A 64 -8.27 -5.63 -14.90
C TRP A 64 -6.99 -4.93 -15.35
N GLU A 65 -6.62 -3.90 -14.62
CA GLU A 65 -5.28 -3.32 -14.65
C GLU A 65 -4.88 -2.93 -13.22
N SER A 66 -3.58 -2.94 -12.96
CA SER A 66 -3.05 -2.42 -11.70
C SER A 66 -1.66 -1.85 -11.90
N PHE A 67 -1.31 -0.88 -11.07
CA PHE A 67 0.05 -0.39 -10.93
C PHE A 67 0.35 -0.04 -9.47
N MET A 68 1.64 0.16 -9.17
CA MET A 68 2.12 0.57 -7.86
C MET A 68 2.83 1.92 -7.97
N MET A 69 2.74 2.73 -6.91
CA MET A 69 3.55 3.93 -6.79
C MET A 69 5.02 3.57 -6.57
N ALA A 70 5.92 4.38 -7.12
CA ALA A 70 7.35 4.20 -6.90
C ALA A 70 7.80 4.64 -5.49
N GLU A 71 7.01 5.51 -4.84
CA GLU A 71 7.23 5.91 -3.44
C GLU A 71 6.79 4.80 -2.47
N MET A 72 7.69 4.41 -1.56
CA MET A 72 7.36 3.51 -0.46
C MET A 72 6.82 4.31 0.73
N TYR A 73 5.63 3.96 1.19
CA TYR A 73 4.99 4.58 2.35
C TYR A 73 5.65 4.17 3.66
N CYS A 74 5.95 2.88 3.83
CA CYS A 74 6.64 2.36 5.02
C CYS A 74 7.36 1.04 4.69
N CYS A 75 8.69 1.04 4.82
CA CYS A 75 9.52 -0.10 4.43
C CYS A 75 9.28 -0.50 2.95
N ASP A 76 8.65 -1.64 2.72
CA ASP A 76 8.30 -2.19 1.41
C ASP A 76 6.80 -2.05 1.09
N VAL A 77 6.05 -1.27 1.86
CA VAL A 77 4.63 -0.99 1.64
C VAL A 77 4.47 0.24 0.74
N THR A 78 3.67 0.13 -0.32
CA THR A 78 3.39 1.19 -1.31
C THR A 78 1.88 1.33 -1.55
N GLU A 79 1.47 2.48 -2.09
CA GLU A 79 0.12 2.66 -2.63
C GLU A 79 0.00 1.89 -3.94
N ILE A 80 -1.09 1.13 -4.07
CA ILE A 80 -1.41 0.29 -5.22
C ILE A 80 -2.75 0.76 -5.75
N TYR A 81 -2.83 0.91 -7.07
CA TYR A 81 -4.03 1.32 -7.78
C TYR A 81 -4.46 0.22 -8.72
N ALA A 82 -5.77 -0.02 -8.84
CA ALA A 82 -6.32 -0.99 -9.75
C ALA A 82 -7.63 -0.50 -10.37
N ARG A 83 -7.93 -0.96 -11.59
CA ARG A 83 -9.23 -0.77 -12.24
C ARG A 83 -9.83 -2.13 -12.59
N TYR A 84 -11.14 -2.25 -12.41
CA TYR A 84 -11.98 -3.36 -12.84
C TYR A 84 -13.14 -2.83 -13.68
N GLY A 85 -13.07 -2.97 -15.00
CA GLY A 85 -14.04 -2.36 -15.91
C GLY A 85 -14.08 -0.83 -15.74
N ALA A 86 -15.18 -0.31 -15.17
CA ALA A 86 -15.38 1.12 -14.89
C ALA A 86 -15.23 1.49 -13.40
N ARG A 87 -14.76 0.57 -12.56
CA ARG A 87 -14.55 0.76 -11.12
C ARG A 87 -13.06 0.87 -10.83
N TYR A 88 -12.70 1.74 -9.89
CA TYR A 88 -11.32 2.05 -9.55
C TYR A 88 -11.10 1.83 -8.06
N PHE A 89 -9.92 1.35 -7.70
CA PHE A 89 -9.58 0.96 -6.34
C PHE A 89 -8.21 1.47 -5.96
N ARG A 90 -8.06 1.80 -4.68
CA ARG A 90 -6.78 2.02 -4.01
C ARG A 90 -6.65 1.02 -2.87
N LEU A 91 -5.46 0.49 -2.68
CA LEU A 91 -5.08 -0.26 -1.49
C LEU A 91 -3.63 0.07 -1.15
N ARG A 92 -3.22 -0.21 0.09
CA ARG A 92 -1.82 -0.07 0.47
C ARG A 92 -1.28 -1.40 0.95
N ASP A 93 -0.25 -1.91 0.29
CA ASP A 93 0.34 -3.21 0.62
C ASP A 93 1.78 -3.31 0.12
N VAL A 94 2.38 -4.47 0.32
CA VAL A 94 3.77 -4.75 -0.04
C VAL A 94 4.00 -4.65 -1.55
N CYS A 95 5.14 -4.06 -1.94
CA CYS A 95 5.48 -3.75 -3.33
C CYS A 95 5.81 -4.99 -4.20
N ASN A 96 5.83 -6.18 -3.60
CA ASN A 96 6.05 -7.45 -4.29
C ASN A 96 4.75 -8.22 -4.57
N LEU A 97 3.57 -7.65 -4.31
CA LEU A 97 2.31 -8.27 -4.71
C LEU A 97 2.23 -8.43 -6.23
N SER A 98 1.83 -9.61 -6.67
CA SER A 98 1.49 -9.85 -8.07
C SER A 98 0.12 -9.26 -8.42
N HIS A 99 -0.10 -9.00 -9.71
CA HIS A 99 -1.41 -8.59 -10.24
C HIS A 99 -2.54 -9.55 -9.80
N ALA A 100 -2.29 -10.87 -9.78
CA ALA A 100 -3.26 -11.85 -9.34
C ALA A 100 -3.62 -11.71 -7.83
N GLN A 101 -2.64 -11.42 -6.98
CA GLN A 101 -2.89 -11.21 -5.54
C GLN A 101 -3.64 -9.90 -5.29
N ILE A 102 -3.30 -8.83 -6.01
CA ILE A 102 -4.01 -7.54 -5.93
C ILE A 102 -5.48 -7.72 -6.31
N THR A 103 -5.75 -8.31 -7.47
CA THR A 103 -7.12 -8.53 -7.94
C THR A 103 -7.91 -9.46 -7.02
N THR A 104 -7.26 -10.47 -6.42
CA THR A 104 -7.90 -11.36 -5.43
C THR A 104 -8.34 -10.60 -4.18
N ARG A 105 -7.47 -9.78 -3.59
CA ARG A 105 -7.81 -8.95 -2.41
C ARG A 105 -8.99 -8.02 -2.68
N ILE A 106 -9.04 -7.39 -3.85
CA ILE A 106 -10.16 -6.52 -4.25
C ILE A 106 -11.44 -7.35 -4.43
N LYS A 107 -11.35 -8.54 -5.06
CA LYS A 107 -12.51 -9.43 -5.22
C LYS A 107 -13.06 -9.90 -3.87
N GLU A 108 -12.19 -10.17 -2.90
CA GLU A 108 -12.56 -10.55 -1.53
C GLU A 108 -13.29 -9.40 -0.83
N GLU A 109 -12.68 -8.22 -0.80
CA GLU A 109 -13.24 -7.06 -0.08
C GLU A 109 -14.61 -6.63 -0.66
N PHE A 110 -14.76 -6.65 -1.99
CA PHE A 110 -15.96 -6.19 -2.68
C PHE A 110 -16.87 -7.31 -3.17
N ASN A 111 -16.62 -8.57 -2.79
CA ASN A 111 -17.39 -9.76 -3.21
C ASN A 111 -17.57 -9.90 -4.74
N LEU A 112 -16.50 -9.71 -5.53
CA LEU A 112 -16.52 -9.69 -7.00
C LEU A 112 -16.24 -11.05 -7.66
N PHE A 113 -16.45 -12.15 -6.95
CA PHE A 113 -16.14 -13.51 -7.42
C PHE A 113 -17.07 -14.05 -8.51
N ARG A 114 -18.15 -13.35 -8.85
CA ARG A 114 -19.09 -13.75 -9.91
C ARG A 114 -19.66 -12.54 -10.64
N LYS A 115 -19.61 -12.59 -11.97
CA LYS A 115 -20.68 -12.12 -12.86
C LYS A 115 -21.43 -13.35 -13.34
#